data_AF-A0A388T3F6-F1
#
_entry.id   AF-A0A388T3F6-F1
#
_cell.length_a   1.000
_cell.length_b   1.000
_cell.length_c   1.000
_cell.angle_alpha   90.00
_cell.angle_beta   90.00
_cell.angle_gamma   90.00
#
_symmetry.space_group_name_H-M   'P 1'
#
loop_
_entity.id
_entity.type
_entity.pdbx_description
1 polymer ?
#
loop_
_entity_poly.entity_id
_entity_poly.type
_entity_poly.pdbx_seq_one_letter_code
_entity_poly.pdbx_strand_id
1 'polypeptide(L)'
;MGVAAITTTGTGTVAGTTTKTETGTGAGVTAGAGRKARRGAGARASRPERGSAPSGPVKRPLPAGLPREWYESHNRRLKAMRLAIALLDTGVYHPANASNRRIRTTAERIGIRPPSDTTCRMVRSLIHYDD
;
A
#
# COMPACT_ATOMS: atom_id res chain seq x y z
N MET A 1 5.90 32.93 -36.24
CA MET A 1 6.02 32.68 -34.79
C MET A 1 4.63 32.42 -34.23
N GLY A 2 4.10 31.20 -34.40
CA GLY A 2 2.75 30.83 -33.98
C GLY A 2 2.82 29.85 -32.81
N VAL A 3 2.22 30.21 -31.69
CA VAL A 3 2.08 29.33 -30.51
C VAL A 3 0.63 28.86 -30.45
N ALA A 4 0.41 27.57 -30.69
CA ALA A 4 -0.89 26.94 -30.53
C ALA A 4 -1.07 26.52 -29.07
N ALA A 5 -2.08 27.10 -28.41
CA ALA A 5 -2.55 26.70 -27.11
C ALA A 5 -3.33 25.37 -27.23
N ILE A 6 -2.93 24.36 -26.47
CA ILE A 6 -3.68 23.11 -26.33
C ILE A 6 -4.39 23.09 -24.98
N THR A 7 -5.68 23.40 -25.00
CA THR A 7 -6.61 23.20 -23.89
C THR A 7 -7.20 21.79 -24.01
N THR A 8 -6.84 20.90 -23.08
CA THR A 8 -7.48 19.59 -22.94
C THR A 8 -8.26 19.57 -21.63
N THR A 9 -9.59 19.72 -21.72
CA THR A 9 -10.52 19.51 -20.60
C THR A 9 -11.24 18.19 -20.83
N GLY A 10 -10.95 17.19 -20.00
CA GLY A 10 -11.66 15.91 -19.98
C GLY A 10 -12.21 15.64 -18.58
N THR A 11 -13.50 15.90 -18.38
CA THR A 11 -14.26 15.58 -17.17
C THR A 11 -14.97 14.24 -17.36
N GLY A 12 -14.49 13.21 -16.65
CA GLY A 12 -15.10 11.88 -16.60
C GLY A 12 -15.74 11.62 -15.24
N THR A 13 -17.06 11.68 -15.20
CA THR A 13 -17.96 11.24 -14.10
C THR A 13 -17.89 9.73 -13.89
N VAL A 14 -17.85 9.27 -12.63
CA VAL A 14 -18.45 7.99 -12.23
C VAL A 14 -19.03 8.06 -10.80
N ALA A 15 -20.35 7.87 -10.72
CA ALA A 15 -21.10 7.55 -9.52
C ALA A 15 -21.11 6.02 -9.30
N GLY A 16 -21.21 5.57 -8.05
CA GLY A 16 -21.30 4.13 -7.75
C GLY A 16 -21.47 3.84 -6.26
N THR A 17 -22.72 3.88 -5.81
CA THR A 17 -23.21 3.34 -4.53
C THR A 17 -23.41 1.84 -4.66
N THR A 18 -23.03 1.03 -3.66
CA THR A 18 -23.86 -0.11 -3.18
C THR A 18 -23.31 -0.70 -1.88
N THR A 19 -24.19 -0.76 -0.90
CA THR A 19 -24.09 -1.43 0.42
C THR A 19 -24.88 -2.72 0.37
N LYS A 20 -24.30 -3.85 0.79
CA LYS A 20 -24.93 -5.10 1.30
C LYS A 20 -23.78 -6.11 1.50
N THR A 21 -23.74 -7.07 2.41
CA THR A 21 -24.69 -7.80 3.28
C THR A 21 -23.78 -8.62 4.19
N GLU A 22 -24.01 -8.75 5.50
CA GLU A 22 -23.68 -9.99 6.23
C GLU A 22 -24.67 -10.18 7.39
N THR A 23 -25.50 -11.21 7.27
CA THR A 23 -26.35 -11.79 8.31
C THR A 23 -25.52 -12.86 9.02
N GLY A 24 -25.52 -12.87 10.36
CA GLY A 24 -24.82 -13.87 11.16
C GLY A 24 -25.47 -14.09 12.51
N THR A 25 -26.26 -15.15 12.59
CA THR A 25 -26.94 -15.77 13.73
C THR A 25 -26.01 -16.19 14.88
N GLY A 26 -26.47 -16.09 16.13
CA GLY A 26 -25.81 -16.77 17.27
C GLY A 26 -26.54 -16.58 18.61
N ALA A 27 -27.21 -17.64 19.06
CA ALA A 27 -28.00 -17.74 20.29
C ALA A 27 -27.14 -17.68 21.58
N GLY A 28 -27.77 -17.26 22.69
CA GLY A 28 -27.12 -17.06 23.99
C GLY A 28 -27.04 -18.29 24.88
N VAL A 29 -26.38 -18.14 26.04
CA VAL A 29 -26.63 -18.88 27.28
C VAL A 29 -26.20 -18.00 28.47
N THR A 30 -27.01 -17.99 29.52
CA THR A 30 -26.81 -17.30 30.81
C THR A 30 -26.23 -18.22 31.90
N ALA A 31 -25.77 -17.59 33.00
CA ALA A 31 -25.41 -18.15 34.32
C ALA A 31 -23.95 -18.63 34.46
N GLY A 32 -23.24 -18.47 35.58
CA GLY A 32 -23.54 -17.88 36.89
C GLY A 32 -22.34 -18.12 37.83
N ALA A 33 -22.10 -17.15 38.73
CA ALA A 33 -21.34 -17.13 39.99
C ALA A 33 -20.21 -18.14 40.31
N GLY A 34 -19.05 -17.61 40.73
CA GLY A 34 -18.06 -18.34 41.54
C GLY A 34 -16.93 -17.45 42.08
N ARG A 35 -17.03 -17.02 43.34
CA ARG A 35 -15.96 -16.31 44.07
C ARG A 35 -14.97 -17.33 44.65
N LYS A 36 -13.67 -17.05 44.63
CA LYS A 36 -12.84 -16.91 45.86
C LYS A 36 -11.41 -16.48 45.56
N ALA A 37 -10.92 -15.62 46.45
CA ALA A 37 -9.60 -15.03 46.52
C ALA A 37 -8.51 -16.02 46.98
N ARG A 38 -7.24 -15.75 46.66
CA ARG A 38 -6.24 -15.22 47.61
C ARG A 38 -4.79 -15.27 47.07
N ARG A 39 -4.10 -14.15 47.29
CA ARG A 39 -2.70 -13.99 47.76
C ARG A 39 -1.55 -14.35 46.79
N GLY A 40 -0.64 -13.39 46.61
CA GLY A 40 0.74 -13.66 46.22
C GLY A 40 1.39 -12.53 45.45
N ALA A 41 1.96 -11.56 46.17
CA ALA A 41 2.77 -10.49 45.61
C ALA A 41 4.04 -11.04 44.96
N GLY A 42 4.34 -10.57 43.74
CA GLY A 42 5.58 -10.82 43.03
C GLY A 42 5.86 -9.66 42.10
N ALA A 43 6.35 -8.56 42.67
CA ALA A 43 6.82 -7.40 41.93
C ALA A 43 7.96 -7.80 40.98
N ARG A 44 7.65 -7.92 39.69
CA ARG A 44 8.62 -7.65 38.64
C ARG A 44 8.03 -6.53 37.82
N ALA A 45 8.68 -5.38 37.87
CA ALA A 45 8.36 -4.20 37.09
C ALA A 45 8.49 -4.54 35.59
N SER A 46 7.46 -5.16 35.03
CA SER A 46 7.26 -5.24 33.59
C SER A 46 6.77 -3.86 33.17
N ARG A 47 7.75 -2.97 32.99
CA ARG A 47 7.64 -1.68 32.31
C ARG A 47 6.54 -1.78 31.24
N PRO A 48 5.46 -0.97 31.30
CA PRO A 48 4.51 -0.97 30.21
C PRO A 48 5.28 -0.53 28.97
N GLU A 49 5.32 -1.44 27.98
CA GLU A 49 5.73 -1.18 26.61
C GLU A 49 5.12 0.16 26.21
N ARG A 50 5.97 1.19 26.23
CA ARG A 50 5.64 2.55 25.86
C ARG A 50 5.22 2.43 24.41
N GLY A 51 3.91 2.49 24.17
CA GLY A 51 3.28 2.24 22.89
C GLY A 51 4.13 2.81 21.77
N SER A 52 4.65 1.92 20.93
CA SER A 52 5.30 2.31 19.69
C SER A 52 4.25 3.10 18.91
N ALA A 53 4.38 4.42 18.96
CA ALA A 53 3.51 5.32 18.22
C ALA A 53 3.52 4.86 16.76
N PRO A 54 2.38 4.88 16.05
CA PRO A 54 2.41 4.62 14.62
C PRO A 54 3.28 5.72 13.99
N SER A 55 4.53 5.40 13.65
CA SER A 55 5.35 6.23 12.79
C SER A 55 4.79 6.09 11.37
N GLY A 56 3.55 6.55 11.18
CA GLY A 56 3.04 6.84 9.86
C GLY A 56 3.99 7.85 9.22
N PRO A 57 4.25 7.75 7.91
CA PRO A 57 5.14 8.68 7.24
C PRO A 57 4.66 10.10 7.53
N VAL A 58 5.49 10.88 8.23
CA VAL A 58 5.26 12.30 8.43
C VAL A 58 5.11 12.88 7.02
N LYS A 59 3.90 13.33 6.68
CA LYS A 59 3.62 13.93 5.39
C LYS A 59 4.37 15.25 5.36
N ARG A 60 5.61 15.21 4.88
CA ARG A 60 6.40 16.42 4.67
C ARG A 60 5.64 17.28 3.67
N PRO A 61 5.52 18.60 3.91
CA PRO A 61 4.97 19.49 2.92
C PRO A 61 5.75 19.29 1.62
N LEU A 62 5.01 19.07 0.53
CA LEU A 62 5.62 18.89 -0.78
C LEU A 62 6.37 20.19 -1.14
N PRO A 63 7.50 20.10 -1.85
CA PRO A 63 8.16 21.29 -2.36
C PRO A 63 7.17 22.08 -3.21
N ALA A 64 7.14 23.40 -3.05
CA ALA A 64 6.30 24.26 -3.87
C ALA A 64 6.71 24.12 -5.35
N GLY A 65 5.75 23.89 -6.23
CA GLY A 65 6.01 23.84 -7.68
C GLY A 65 4.94 23.12 -8.50
N LEU A 66 4.42 21.98 -8.03
CA LEU A 66 3.44 21.18 -8.77
C LEU A 66 2.31 20.63 -7.86
N PRO A 67 1.11 20.36 -8.42
CA PRO A 67 0.03 19.72 -7.69
C PRO A 67 0.43 18.36 -7.09
N ARG A 68 -0.18 17.98 -5.96
CA ARG A 68 0.20 16.77 -5.19
C ARG A 68 0.12 15.49 -6.01
N GLU A 69 -0.84 15.44 -6.93
CA GLU A 69 -1.14 14.31 -7.80
C GLU A 69 0.02 14.04 -8.77
N TRP A 70 0.71 15.10 -9.20
CA TRP A 70 1.90 14.99 -10.04
C TRP A 70 3.02 14.25 -9.31
N TYR A 71 3.31 14.64 -8.06
CA TYR A 71 4.34 13.97 -7.25
C TYR A 71 3.97 12.52 -6.92
N GLU A 72 2.69 12.24 -6.65
CA GLU A 72 2.25 10.88 -6.40
C GLU A 72 2.41 9.98 -7.64
N SER A 73 2.00 10.46 -8.82
CA SER A 73 2.17 9.70 -10.06
C SER A 73 3.64 9.52 -10.43
N HIS A 74 4.45 10.58 -10.29
CA HIS A 74 5.89 10.53 -10.49
C HIS A 74 6.57 9.54 -9.54
N ASN A 75 6.28 9.60 -8.23
CA ASN A 75 6.84 8.66 -7.25
C ASN A 75 6.38 7.22 -7.48
N ARG A 76 5.14 7.00 -7.95
CA ARG A 76 4.67 5.67 -8.38
C ARG A 76 5.47 5.16 -9.57
N ARG A 77 5.77 6.02 -10.56
CA ARG A 77 6.64 5.69 -11.71
C ARG A 77 8.07 5.39 -11.28
N LEU A 78 8.67 6.21 -10.41
CA LEU A 78 10.00 5.95 -9.84
C LEU A 78 10.06 4.61 -9.12
N LYS A 79 9.04 4.28 -8.31
CA LYS A 79 8.96 2.98 -7.64
C LYS A 79 8.85 1.83 -8.64
N ALA A 80 8.05 1.98 -9.70
CA ALA A 80 7.92 0.97 -10.74
C ALA A 80 9.25 0.74 -11.49
N MET A 81 9.96 1.82 -11.86
CA MET A 81 11.26 1.70 -12.53
C MET A 81 12.30 0.97 -11.67
N ARG A 82 12.38 1.28 -10.37
CA ARG A 82 13.29 0.57 -9.45
C ARG A 82 12.98 -0.92 -9.40
N LEU A 83 11.70 -1.30 -9.39
CA LEU A 83 11.30 -2.71 -9.40
C LEU A 83 11.56 -3.38 -10.74
N ALA A 84 11.36 -2.68 -11.86
CA ALA A 84 11.64 -3.20 -13.19
C ALA A 84 13.13 -3.54 -13.35
N ILE A 85 14.02 -2.62 -12.97
CA ILE A 85 15.48 -2.84 -13.00
C ILE A 85 15.85 -4.07 -12.15
N ALA A 86 15.37 -4.13 -10.90
CA ALA A 86 15.65 -5.27 -10.03
C ALA A 86 15.12 -6.62 -10.59
N LEU A 87 14.00 -6.61 -11.30
CA LEU A 87 13.47 -7.81 -11.95
C LEU A 87 14.32 -8.23 -13.14
N LEU A 88 14.78 -7.28 -13.95
CA LEU A 88 15.70 -7.52 -15.07
C LEU A 88 17.04 -8.08 -14.58
N ASP A 89 17.58 -7.55 -13.48
CA ASP A 89 18.81 -8.05 -12.85
C ASP A 89 18.67 -9.50 -12.36
N THR A 90 17.46 -9.91 -11.97
CA THR A 90 17.16 -11.31 -11.58
C THR A 90 16.82 -12.24 -12.76
N GLY A 91 16.87 -11.74 -14.00
CA GLY A 91 16.60 -12.50 -15.21
C GLY A 91 15.13 -12.57 -15.64
N VAL A 92 14.27 -11.67 -15.15
CA VAL A 92 12.85 -11.61 -15.55
C VAL A 92 12.67 -10.62 -16.69
N TYR A 93 12.84 -11.11 -17.92
CA TYR A 93 12.76 -10.29 -19.14
C TYR A 93 11.38 -10.24 -19.80
N HIS A 94 10.45 -11.14 -19.41
CA HIS A 94 9.10 -11.17 -19.99
C HIS A 94 8.03 -10.79 -18.98
N PRO A 95 7.01 -10.00 -19.38
CA PRO A 95 5.94 -9.56 -18.48
C PRO A 95 5.09 -10.74 -17.95
N ALA A 96 4.97 -11.83 -18.71
CA ALA A 96 4.32 -13.06 -18.28
C ALA A 96 5.02 -13.70 -17.05
N ASN A 97 6.34 -13.54 -16.96
CA ASN A 97 7.15 -14.07 -15.85
C ASN A 97 7.14 -13.13 -14.63
N ALA A 98 6.67 -11.89 -14.79
CA ALA A 98 6.55 -10.87 -13.74
C ALA A 98 5.17 -10.91 -13.04
N SER A 99 4.82 -12.03 -12.41
CA SER A 99 3.57 -12.15 -11.65
C SER A 99 3.52 -11.23 -10.43
N ASN A 100 2.32 -10.87 -9.94
CA ASN A 100 2.16 -9.96 -8.78
C ASN A 100 2.92 -10.48 -7.55
N ARG A 101 2.88 -11.80 -7.33
CA ARG A 101 3.62 -12.47 -6.26
C ARG A 101 5.12 -12.24 -6.41
N ARG A 102 5.66 -12.45 -7.61
CA ARG A 102 7.10 -12.28 -7.88
C ARG A 102 7.54 -10.83 -7.69
N ILE A 103 6.76 -9.87 -8.19
CA ILE A 103 7.03 -8.43 -8.02
C ILE A 103 7.05 -8.05 -6.52
N ARG A 104 6.09 -8.54 -5.72
CA ARG A 104 6.04 -8.29 -4.28
C ARG A 104 7.22 -8.92 -3.54
N THR A 105 7.57 -10.17 -3.87
CA THR A 105 8.75 -10.84 -3.28
C THR A 105 10.05 -10.12 -3.66
N THR A 106 10.20 -9.65 -4.90
CA THR A 106 11.35 -8.83 -5.29
C THR A 106 11.38 -7.52 -4.51
N ALA A 107 10.23 -6.86 -4.32
CA ALA A 107 10.13 -5.64 -3.50
C ALA A 107 10.60 -5.86 -2.05
N GLU A 108 10.20 -6.98 -1.45
CA GLU A 108 10.64 -7.37 -0.10
C GLU A 108 12.15 -7.59 -0.04
N ARG A 109 12.73 -8.27 -1.05
CA ARG A 109 14.18 -8.53 -1.13
C ARG A 109 15.02 -7.25 -1.23
N ILE A 110 14.54 -6.25 -1.97
CA ILE A 110 15.22 -4.96 -2.13
C ILE A 110 14.83 -3.92 -1.06
N GLY A 111 14.00 -4.31 -0.07
CA GLY A 111 13.59 -3.44 1.03
C GLY A 111 12.60 -2.34 0.65
N ILE A 112 11.87 -2.47 -0.46
CA ILE A 112 10.84 -1.51 -0.88
C ILE A 112 9.48 -1.92 -0.29
N ARG A 113 8.74 -0.95 0.27
CA ARG A 113 7.36 -1.15 0.75
C ARG A 113 6.49 -1.79 -0.36
N PRO A 114 5.68 -2.84 -0.05
CA PRO A 114 4.95 -3.62 -1.03
C PRO A 114 4.21 -2.75 -2.06
N PRO A 115 4.37 -3.03 -3.37
CA PRO A 115 3.71 -2.28 -4.43
C PRO A 115 2.20 -2.59 -4.47
N SER A 116 1.42 -1.59 -4.89
CA SER A 116 0.00 -1.77 -5.20
C SER A 116 -0.17 -2.50 -6.53
N ASP A 117 -1.37 -3.02 -6.80
CA ASP A 117 -1.66 -3.71 -8.07
C ASP A 117 -1.46 -2.79 -9.29
N THR A 118 -1.79 -1.51 -9.15
CA THR A 118 -1.53 -0.50 -10.19
C THR A 118 -0.03 -0.39 -10.48
N THR A 119 0.82 -0.38 -9.44
CA THR A 119 2.28 -0.36 -9.62
C THR A 119 2.78 -1.66 -10.24
N CYS A 120 2.22 -2.82 -9.88
CA CYS A 120 2.57 -4.08 -10.53
C CYS A 120 2.25 -4.08 -12.03
N ARG A 121 1.15 -3.44 -12.45
CA ARG A 121 0.83 -3.25 -13.88
C ARG A 121 1.87 -2.35 -14.56
N MET A 122 2.22 -1.22 -13.93
CA MET A 122 3.27 -0.32 -14.45
C MET A 122 4.62 -1.03 -14.63
N VAL A 123 5.00 -1.90 -13.69
CA VAL A 123 6.23 -2.70 -13.80
C VAL A 123 6.20 -3.61 -15.03
N ARG A 124 5.06 -4.25 -15.33
CA ARG A 124 4.93 -5.11 -16.52
C ARG A 124 5.03 -4.33 -17.82
N SER A 125 4.39 -3.16 -17.88
CA SER A 125 4.52 -2.23 -19.01
C SER A 125 5.98 -1.87 -19.27
N LEU A 126 6.71 -1.48 -18.22
CA LEU A 126 8.14 -1.14 -18.34
C LEU A 126 9.01 -2.31 -18.85
N ILE A 127 8.67 -3.56 -18.51
CA ILE A 127 9.40 -4.75 -18.99
C ILE A 127 9.04 -5.07 -20.46
N HIS A 128 7.87 -4.67 -20.94
CA HIS A 128 7.42 -4.98 -22.30
C HIS A 128 8.17 -4.19 -23.40
N TYR A 129 9.13 -3.32 -23.05
CA TYR A 129 9.67 -2.30 -23.97
C TYR A 129 8.53 -1.39 -24.44
N ASP A 130 7.89 -0.67 -23.51
CA ASP A 130 7.05 0.48 -23.85
C ASP A 130 7.97 1.71 -24.05
N ASP A 131 8.45 1.88 -25.29
CA ASP A 131 8.80 3.19 -25.88
C ASP A 131 7.91 3.38 -27.12
#